data_AF-R6BLL3-F1
#
_entry.id   AF-R6BLL3-F1
#
_cell.length_a   1.000
_cell.length_b   1.000
_cell.length_c   1.000
_cell.angle_alpha   90.00
_cell.angle_beta   90.00
_cell.angle_gamma   90.00
#
_symmetry.space_group_name_H-M   'P 1'
#
loop_
_entity.id
_entity.type
_entity.pdbx_description
1 polymer ?
#
loop_
_entity_poly.entity_id
_entity_poly.type
_entity_poly.pdbx_seq_one_letter_code
_entity_poly.pdbx_strand_id
1 'polypeptide(L)'
;MEWVQLVLPQEGMLPALLCYRQSFGEDGCIHLQGMTQENFYEWLSCWQERMLGIECNQQWLYLALTCEDKVVGSAQVSREMDGYTHSVLLAPDGPPQLLEQIEQQLCDMGYLPVVSAEQ
;
A
#
# COMPACT_ATOMS: atom_id res chain seq x y z
N MET A 1 -3.87 19.57 9.70
CA MET A 1 -3.68 18.63 8.59
C MET A 1 -3.17 17.35 9.22
N GLU A 2 -3.85 16.23 8.98
CA GLU A 2 -3.41 14.94 9.49
C GLU A 2 -2.20 14.50 8.65
N TRP A 3 -1.10 14.16 9.32
CA TRP A 3 0.11 13.67 8.67
C TRP A 3 0.09 12.14 8.68
N VAL A 4 0.50 11.54 7.56
CA VAL A 4 0.58 10.09 7.43
C VAL A 4 1.98 9.62 7.11
N GLN A 5 2.34 8.42 7.58
CA GLN A 5 3.59 7.76 7.25
C GLN A 5 3.33 6.50 6.42
N LEU A 6 4.08 6.32 5.34
CA LEU A 6 4.13 5.05 4.62
C LEU A 6 5.00 4.04 5.37
N VAL A 7 4.42 2.89 5.71
CA VAL A 7 5.13 1.76 6.31
C VAL A 7 4.78 0.46 5.60
N LEU A 8 5.63 -0.55 5.75
CA LEU A 8 5.35 -1.90 5.30
C LEU A 8 4.41 -2.62 6.28
N PRO A 9 3.53 -3.54 5.81
CA PRO A 9 2.75 -4.41 6.68
C PRO A 9 3.61 -5.16 7.71
N GLN A 10 3.13 -5.24 8.95
CA GLN A 10 3.81 -5.92 10.06
C GLN A 10 2.82 -6.78 10.86
N GLU A 11 3.33 -7.76 11.60
CA GLU A 11 2.52 -8.73 12.36
C GLU A 11 1.48 -8.07 13.30
N GLY A 12 1.83 -6.93 13.91
CA GLY A 12 0.95 -6.20 14.83
C GLY A 12 -0.21 -5.44 14.16
N MET A 13 -0.27 -5.39 12.83
CA MET A 13 -1.20 -4.51 12.10
C MET A 13 -2.52 -5.16 11.71
N LEU A 14 -2.73 -6.44 12.02
CA LEU A 14 -3.94 -7.18 11.63
C LEU A 14 -5.26 -6.44 11.99
N PRO A 15 -5.45 -5.90 13.22
CA PRO A 15 -6.68 -5.18 13.54
C PRO A 15 -6.89 -3.92 12.67
N ALA A 16 -5.81 -3.16 12.42
CA ALA A 16 -5.86 -1.94 11.61
C ALA A 16 -6.15 -2.25 10.14
N LEU A 17 -5.57 -3.33 9.60
CA LEU A 17 -5.81 -3.81 8.24
C LEU A 17 -7.24 -4.34 8.05
N LEU A 18 -7.78 -5.08 9.02
CA LEU A 18 -9.18 -5.50 8.99
C LEU A 18 -10.13 -4.31 8.99
N CYS A 19 -9.87 -3.31 9.85
CA CYS A 19 -10.66 -2.08 9.90
C CYS A 19 -10.59 -1.30 8.58
N TYR A 20 -9.39 -1.12 8.04
CA TYR A 20 -9.20 -0.45 6.76
C TYR A 20 -9.89 -1.19 5.62
N ARG A 21 -9.77 -2.52 5.53
CA ARG A 21 -10.48 -3.33 4.53
C ARG A 21 -12.00 -3.17 4.64
N GLN A 22 -12.55 -3.16 5.86
CA GLN A 22 -13.99 -2.99 6.10
C GLN A 22 -14.51 -1.61 5.66
N SER A 23 -13.67 -0.57 5.66
CA SER A 23 -14.08 0.77 5.22
C SER A 23 -14.53 0.82 3.75
N PHE A 24 -14.12 -0.15 2.92
CA PHE A 24 -14.50 -0.26 1.51
C PHE A 24 -15.79 -1.08 1.27
N GLY A 25 -16.47 -1.54 2.33
CA GLY A 25 -17.69 -2.34 2.20
C GLY A 25 -17.43 -3.77 1.72
N GLU A 26 -18.38 -4.35 0.99
CA GLU A 26 -18.34 -5.76 0.54
C GLU A 26 -17.21 -6.04 -0.46
N ASP A 27 -16.87 -5.07 -1.30
CA ASP A 27 -15.79 -5.18 -2.29
C ASP A 27 -14.40 -5.22 -1.63
N GLY A 28 -14.28 -4.66 -0.43
CA GLY A 28 -13.03 -4.58 0.31
C GLY A 28 -11.96 -3.71 -0.38
N CYS A 29 -10.73 -3.75 0.15
CA CYS A 29 -9.60 -3.08 -0.46
C CYS A 29 -8.87 -4.04 -1.40
N ILE A 30 -8.74 -3.69 -2.69
CA ILE A 30 -8.03 -4.52 -3.67
C ILE A 30 -6.55 -4.76 -3.30
N HIS A 31 -5.87 -3.79 -2.67
CA HIS A 31 -4.50 -3.99 -2.17
C HIS A 31 -4.41 -5.04 -1.03
N LEU A 32 -5.52 -5.32 -0.34
CA LEU A 32 -5.62 -6.32 0.72
C LEU A 32 -6.41 -7.56 0.28
N GLN A 33 -6.56 -7.76 -1.03
CA GLN A 33 -7.31 -8.89 -1.56
C GLN A 33 -6.71 -10.22 -1.06
N GLY A 34 -7.60 -11.15 -0.70
CA GLY A 34 -7.22 -12.47 -0.17
C GLY A 34 -6.82 -12.47 1.31
N MET A 35 -6.61 -11.31 1.94
CA MET A 35 -6.28 -11.23 3.36
C MET A 35 -7.54 -11.46 4.23
N THR A 36 -7.47 -12.39 5.16
CA THR A 36 -8.46 -12.66 6.22
C THR A 36 -7.77 -12.70 7.58
N GLN A 37 -8.55 -12.78 8.65
CA GLN A 37 -7.99 -12.97 9.99
C GLN A 37 -7.23 -14.31 10.11
N GLU A 38 -7.71 -15.35 9.43
CA GLU A 38 -7.17 -16.71 9.55
C GLU A 38 -5.87 -16.91 8.76
N ASN A 39 -5.73 -16.24 7.61
CA ASN A 39 -4.57 -16.39 6.73
C ASN A 39 -3.59 -15.21 6.76
N PHE A 40 -3.74 -14.29 7.72
CA PHE A 40 -2.98 -13.04 7.76
C PHE A 40 -1.45 -13.24 7.69
N TYR A 41 -0.91 -14.20 8.45
CA TYR A 41 0.53 -14.46 8.46
C TYR A 41 1.03 -15.06 7.14
N GLU A 42 0.25 -15.92 6.50
CA GLU A 42 0.55 -16.44 5.17
C GLU A 42 0.54 -15.32 4.13
N TRP A 43 -0.50 -14.48 4.17
CA TRP A 43 -0.62 -13.29 3.32
C TRP A 43 0.55 -12.32 3.51
N LEU A 44 0.97 -12.09 4.76
CA LEU A 44 2.11 -11.23 5.09
C LEU A 44 3.42 -11.82 4.55
N SER A 45 3.62 -13.13 4.70
CA SER A 45 4.80 -13.84 4.17
C SER A 45 4.87 -13.71 2.64
N CYS A 46 3.75 -13.86 1.93
CA CYS A 46 3.70 -13.66 0.49
C CYS A 46 4.16 -12.25 0.08
N TRP A 47 3.75 -11.21 0.83
CA TRP A 47 4.24 -9.85 0.55
C TRP A 47 5.73 -9.68 0.81
N GLN A 48 6.27 -10.33 1.84
CA GLN A 48 7.71 -10.32 2.11
C GLN A 48 8.50 -10.99 0.98
N GLU A 49 8.01 -12.12 0.46
CA GLU A 49 8.63 -12.80 -0.69
C GLU A 49 8.60 -11.96 -1.98
N ARG A 50 7.47 -11.28 -2.24
CA ARG A 50 7.33 -10.35 -3.37
C ARG A 50 8.29 -9.18 -3.27
N MET A 51 8.50 -8.63 -2.07
CA MET A 51 9.48 -7.57 -1.86
C MET A 51 10.90 -8.01 -2.14
N LEU A 52 11.22 -9.29 -1.92
CA LEU A 52 12.53 -9.87 -2.22
C LEU A 52 12.70 -10.18 -3.72
N GLY A 53 11.63 -10.09 -4.51
CA GLY A 53 11.66 -10.35 -5.96
C GLY A 53 11.85 -11.83 -6.31
N ILE A 54 11.50 -12.74 -5.39
CA ILE A 54 11.69 -14.20 -5.57
C ILE A 54 10.86 -14.73 -6.75
N GLU A 55 9.68 -14.13 -7.01
CA GLU A 55 8.77 -14.52 -8.09
C GLU A 55 8.94 -13.71 -9.40
N CYS A 56 10.13 -13.13 -9.65
CA CYS A 56 10.45 -12.30 -10.83
C CYS A 56 9.63 -11.01 -11.02
N ASN A 57 8.69 -10.69 -10.13
CA ASN A 57 7.98 -9.41 -10.10
C ASN A 57 8.11 -8.79 -8.69
N GLN A 58 9.05 -7.86 -8.54
CA GLN A 58 9.32 -7.24 -7.24
C GLN A 58 8.24 -6.22 -6.93
N GLN A 59 7.51 -6.42 -5.84
CA GLN A 59 6.40 -5.56 -5.44
C GLN A 59 6.49 -5.17 -3.97
N TRP A 60 6.01 -3.98 -3.66
CA TRP A 60 5.91 -3.46 -2.30
C TRP A 60 4.46 -3.04 -2.02
N LEU A 61 4.00 -3.36 -0.83
CA LEU A 61 2.77 -2.81 -0.28
C LEU A 61 3.14 -1.85 0.84
N TYR A 62 2.73 -0.60 0.71
CA TYR A 62 2.83 0.42 1.74
C TYR A 62 1.44 0.74 2.30
N LEU A 63 1.39 1.00 3.60
CA LEU A 63 0.21 1.41 4.34
C LEU A 63 0.44 2.82 4.84
N ALA A 64 -0.52 3.71 4.62
CA ALA A 64 -0.48 5.08 5.13
C ALA A 64 -1.09 5.11 6.53
N LEU A 65 -0.27 5.30 7.56
CA LEU A 65 -0.71 5.38 8.95
C LEU A 65 -0.76 6.80 9.45
N THR A 66 -1.81 7.08 10.23
CA THR A 66 -1.89 8.28 11.06
C THR A 66 -1.02 8.12 12.31
N CYS A 67 -0.87 9.19 13.08
CA CYS A 67 -0.21 9.16 14.39
C CYS A 67 -0.95 8.31 15.45
N GLU A 68 -2.16 7.86 15.17
CA GLU A 68 -2.99 7.01 16.03
C GLU A 68 -2.98 5.54 15.56
N ASP A 69 -2.00 5.15 14.75
CA ASP A 69 -1.86 3.80 14.18
C ASP A 69 -3.05 3.34 13.31
N LYS A 70 -3.85 4.29 12.80
CA LYS A 70 -4.95 3.99 11.88
C LYS A 70 -4.43 3.94 10.44
N VAL A 71 -4.75 2.87 9.73
CA VAL A 71 -4.50 2.78 8.29
C VAL A 71 -5.60 3.56 7.55
N VAL A 72 -5.21 4.60 6.82
CA VAL A 72 -6.11 5.49 6.07
C VAL A 72 -5.90 5.44 4.56
N GLY A 73 -4.87 4.72 4.12
CA GLY A 73 -4.57 4.51 2.71
C GLY A 73 -3.59 3.36 2.51
N SER A 74 -3.44 2.94 1.27
CA SER A 74 -2.46 1.94 0.85
C SER A 74 -1.91 2.28 -0.53
N ALA A 75 -0.63 2.00 -0.73
CA ALA A 75 0.04 2.12 -2.01
C ALA A 75 0.70 0.80 -2.38
N GLN A 76 0.38 0.27 -3.56
CA GLN A 76 1.05 -0.89 -4.12
C GLN A 76 2.00 -0.40 -5.21
N VAL A 77 3.27 -0.78 -5.10
CA VAL A 77 4.33 -0.42 -6.05
C VAL A 77 4.85 -1.69 -6.71
N SER A 78 5.00 -1.68 -8.03
CA SER A 78 5.61 -2.78 -8.80
C SER A 78 6.84 -2.28 -9.53
N ARG A 79 7.90 -3.09 -9.53
CA ARG A 79 9.10 -2.86 -10.32
C ARG A 79 8.83 -3.27 -11.77
N GLU A 80 9.02 -2.33 -12.68
CA GLU A 80 8.98 -2.58 -14.12
C GLU A 80 10.39 -2.56 -14.72
N MET A 81 10.50 -2.86 -16.02
CA MET A 81 11.78 -2.84 -16.75
C MET A 81 12.45 -1.45 -16.70
N ASP A 82 11.66 -0.39 -16.88
CA ASP A 82 12.15 0.99 -17.03
C ASP A 82 11.84 1.90 -15.82
N GLY A 83 11.40 1.33 -14.69
CA GLY A 83 11.09 2.13 -13.51
C GLY A 83 10.11 1.44 -12.57
N TYR A 84 9.13 2.20 -12.10
CA TYR A 84 8.10 1.72 -11.18
C TYR A 84 6.71 2.14 -11.66
N THR A 85 5.75 1.29 -11.38
CA THR A 85 4.32 1.62 -11.44
C THR A 85 3.77 1.55 -10.03
N HIS A 86 2.80 2.41 -9.72
CA HIS A 86 2.13 2.34 -8.42
C HIS A 86 0.64 2.69 -8.52
N SER A 87 -0.12 2.14 -7.59
CA SER A 87 -1.52 2.47 -7.37
C SER A 87 -1.71 2.89 -5.92
N VAL A 88 -2.41 4.00 -5.69
CA VAL A 88 -2.75 4.50 -4.37
C VAL A 88 -4.26 4.40 -4.16
N LEU A 89 -4.66 3.94 -2.98
CA LEU A 89 -6.04 3.91 -2.53
C LEU A 89 -6.13 4.58 -1.17
N LEU A 90 -7.15 5.43 -1.01
CA LEU A 90 -7.53 5.99 0.27
C LEU A 90 -8.75 5.25 0.80
N ALA A 91 -8.91 5.21 2.12
CA ALA A 91 -10.19 4.85 2.72
C ALA A 91 -11.30 5.76 2.13
N PRO A 92 -12.52 5.26 1.90
CA PRO A 92 -13.58 6.05 1.25
C PRO A 92 -13.92 7.36 1.97
N ASP A 93 -13.77 7.39 3.29
CA ASP A 93 -13.99 8.57 4.13
C ASP A 93 -12.72 9.41 4.37
N GLY A 94 -11.61 9.04 3.73
CA GLY A 94 -10.32 9.68 3.90
C GLY A 94 -10.25 11.06 3.24
N PRO A 95 -9.60 12.05 3.88
CA PRO A 95 -9.41 13.36 3.27
C PRO A 95 -8.58 13.24 1.97
N PRO A 96 -9.01 13.87 0.87
CA PRO A 96 -8.33 13.74 -0.43
C PRO A 96 -6.90 14.29 -0.42
N GLN A 97 -6.57 15.18 0.52
CA GLN A 97 -5.21 15.70 0.68
C GLN A 97 -4.20 14.63 1.12
N LEU A 98 -4.65 13.49 1.63
CA LEU A 98 -3.77 12.37 1.95
C LEU A 98 -3.18 11.72 0.71
N LEU A 99 -3.89 11.78 -0.43
CA LEU A 99 -3.38 11.24 -1.69
C LEU A 99 -2.09 11.93 -2.08
N GLU A 100 -2.09 13.27 -2.05
CA GLU A 100 -0.90 14.09 -2.36
C GLU A 100 0.26 13.79 -1.40
N GLN A 101 -0.01 13.58 -0.10
CA GLN A 101 1.02 13.21 0.87
C GLN A 101 1.62 11.82 0.60
N ILE A 102 0.80 10.85 0.20
CA ILE A 102 1.26 9.50 -0.13
C ILE A 102 2.10 9.53 -1.41
N GLU A 103 1.61 10.20 -2.45
CA GLU A 103 2.31 10.38 -3.73
C GLU A 103 3.68 11.05 -3.54
N GLN A 104 3.74 12.10 -2.72
CA GLN A 104 4.99 12.78 -2.41
C GLN A 104 5.98 11.86 -1.68
N GLN A 105 5.51 11.07 -0.70
CA GLN A 105 6.37 10.11 -0.01
C GLN A 105 6.90 9.01 -0.94
N LEU A 106 6.08 8.50 -1.87
CA LEU A 106 6.53 7.54 -2.88
C LEU A 106 7.61 8.15 -3.79
N CYS A 107 7.43 9.40 -4.21
CA CYS A 107 8.43 10.15 -4.97
C CYS A 107 9.75 10.30 -4.17
N ASP A 108 9.66 10.67 -2.89
CA ASP A 108 10.82 10.86 -2.00
C ASP A 108 11.57 9.53 -1.76
N MET A 109 10.87 8.39 -1.80
CA MET A 109 11.45 7.05 -1.76
C MET A 109 12.07 6.58 -3.09
N GLY A 110 11.89 7.36 -4.17
CA GLY A 110 12.43 7.07 -5.51
C GLY A 110 11.50 6.25 -6.42
N TYR A 111 10.23 6.07 -6.05
CA TYR A 111 9.21 5.41 -6.88
C TYR A 111 8.60 6.38 -7.88
N LEU A 112 9.45 6.90 -8.77
CA LEU A 112 9.00 7.77 -9.85
C LEU A 112 8.27 6.93 -10.92
N PRO A 113 7.10 7.39 -11.40
CA PRO A 113 6.37 6.70 -12.44
C PRO A 113 7.21 6.63 -13.72
N VAL A 114 7.03 5.56 -14.50
CA VAL A 114 7.64 5.44 -15.84
C VAL A 114 7.18 6.63 -16.69
N VAL A 115 8.07 7.59 -16.93
CA VAL A 115 7.82 8.68 -17.85
C VAL A 115 8.03 8.11 -19.26
N SER A 116 6.94 7.81 -19.95
CA SER A 116 7.00 7.55 -21.39
C SER A 116 7.64 8.77 -22.03
N ALA A 117 8.88 8.63 -22.52
CA ALA A 117 9.45 9.62 -23.41
C ALA A 117 8.57 9.66 -24.65
N GLU A 118 7.74 10.69 -24.79
CA GLU A 118 7.09 11.00 -26.06
C GLU A 118 8.20 11.17 -27.10
N GLN A 119 8.28 10.23 -28.05
CA GLN A 119 9.13 10.29 -29.23
C GLN A 119 8.45 11.07 -30.35
#